data_AF-A0A849BQA8-F1
#
_entry.id   AF-A0A849BQA8-F1
#
_cell.length_a   1.000
_cell.length_b   1.000
_cell.length_c   1.000
_cell.angle_alpha   90.00
_cell.angle_beta   90.00
_cell.angle_gamma   90.00
#
_symmetry.space_group_name_H-M   'P 1'
#
loop_
_entity.id
_entity.type
_entity.pdbx_description
1 polymer ?
#
loop_
_entity_poly.entity_id
_entity_poly.type
_entity_poly.pdbx_seq_one_letter_code
_entity_poly.pdbx_strand_id
1 'polypeptide(L)'
;MSLLDKLRRRVAGSTPSRLTPASKRADPTAKRSGGHGHSDDRREDALRARLHDDPNDESAFTELAGIVRRRAAEGHTEDDPRRAEDDAVWALAEEMAGSSRAWYPLLELGRLSIHDDREGAMRRLSTAAERDPSGGALASALAILREEGLPGDALGLGVGHWRPREHRIDAGSQLVHAAVEAGRVGEARRHLEALSAHPDSARVEVVRAELERVIAGAEGDRGH
;
A
#
# COMPACT_ATOMS: atom_id res chain seq x y z
N MET A 1 17.17 9.54 24.06
CA MET A 1 16.31 9.70 25.26
C MET A 1 14.91 9.22 24.91
N SER A 2 14.23 8.51 25.80
CA SER A 2 13.00 7.77 25.45
C SER A 2 11.74 8.63 25.47
N LEU A 3 10.74 8.27 24.64
CA LEU A 3 9.40 8.85 24.64
C LEU A 3 8.67 8.66 25.98
N LEU A 4 9.00 7.60 26.72
CA LEU A 4 8.34 7.23 27.99
C LEU A 4 8.53 8.29 29.10
N ASP A 5 9.63 9.05 29.11
CA ASP A 5 9.84 10.12 30.09
C ASP A 5 8.89 11.31 29.89
N LYS A 6 8.42 11.55 28.66
CA LYS A 6 7.55 12.69 28.34
C LYS A 6 6.11 12.51 28.87
N LEU A 7 5.60 11.27 28.94
CA LEU A 7 4.26 11.02 29.48
C LEU A 7 4.17 11.24 31.00
N ARG A 8 5.22 10.90 31.75
CA ARG A 8 5.17 10.84 33.22
C ARG A 8 5.04 12.21 33.91
N ARG A 9 5.20 13.31 33.17
CA ARG A 9 5.16 14.69 33.71
C ARG A 9 3.79 15.39 33.60
N ARG A 10 2.76 14.75 33.02
CA ARG A 10 1.40 15.34 32.86
C ARG A 10 0.35 14.91 33.91
N VAL A 11 0.70 14.07 34.88
CA VAL A 11 -0.27 13.41 35.80
C VAL A 11 -0.19 13.91 37.25
N ALA A 12 0.56 14.99 37.53
CA ALA A 12 0.75 15.49 38.89
C ALA A 12 0.48 17.00 39.01
N GLY A 13 -0.63 17.37 39.66
CA GLY A 13 -0.81 18.68 40.30
C GLY A 13 -2.02 19.52 39.85
N SER A 14 -3.17 19.31 40.49
CA SER A 14 -4.03 20.38 41.05
C SER A 14 -5.27 19.80 41.75
N THR A 15 -5.50 20.18 43.00
CA THR A 15 -6.67 19.83 43.84
C THR A 15 -7.54 21.09 44.09
N PRO A 16 -8.77 20.97 44.64
CA PRO A 16 -9.91 21.74 44.12
C PRO A 16 -10.28 23.04 44.87
N SER A 17 -11.18 23.82 44.27
CA SER A 17 -11.88 24.96 44.90
C SER A 17 -13.42 24.86 44.74
N ARG A 18 -14.18 25.67 45.48
CA ARG A 18 -15.65 25.61 45.67
C ARG A 18 -16.25 27.01 45.96
N LEU A 19 -17.52 27.32 45.66
CA LEU A 19 -18.58 26.55 44.96
C LEU A 19 -18.99 27.29 43.65
N THR A 20 -20.10 27.99 43.38
CA THR A 20 -21.44 28.23 43.99
C THR A 20 -22.36 28.73 42.84
N PRO A 21 -23.66 28.33 42.73
CA PRO A 21 -24.33 28.33 41.42
C PRO A 21 -25.16 29.59 41.06
N ALA A 22 -25.43 29.74 39.75
CA ALA A 22 -26.45 30.63 39.18
C ALA A 22 -27.24 29.92 38.06
N SER A 23 -28.42 30.43 37.69
CA SER A 23 -29.42 29.68 36.90
C SER A 23 -29.43 29.96 35.39
N LYS A 24 -29.81 28.92 34.63
CA LYS A 24 -30.56 28.92 33.36
C LYS A 24 -30.37 30.10 32.39
N ARG A 25 -29.83 29.79 31.22
CA ARG A 25 -30.56 29.90 29.94
C ARG A 25 -30.11 28.76 29.02
N ALA A 26 -30.98 28.34 28.09
CA ALA A 26 -30.69 27.29 27.13
C ALA A 26 -30.91 27.84 25.72
N ASP A 27 -29.87 27.84 24.90
CA ASP A 27 -29.93 28.27 23.50
C ASP A 27 -30.15 27.04 22.58
N PRO A 28 -31.32 26.92 21.91
CA PRO A 28 -31.66 25.74 21.11
C PRO A 28 -31.09 25.83 19.67
N THR A 29 -29.78 26.04 19.53
CA THR A 29 -29.10 26.17 18.22
C THR A 29 -27.94 25.19 18.00
N ALA A 30 -27.97 24.03 18.66
CA ALA A 30 -27.10 22.90 18.37
C ALA A 30 -27.47 22.24 17.02
N LYS A 31 -27.07 22.85 15.90
CA LYS A 31 -27.31 22.32 14.55
C LYS A 31 -26.50 21.05 14.28
N ARG A 32 -27.17 19.90 14.33
CA ARG A 32 -26.98 18.72 13.46
C ARG A 32 -25.52 18.33 13.10
N SER A 33 -24.82 17.64 14.01
CA SER A 33 -23.56 16.91 13.69
C SER A 33 -23.59 15.41 13.99
N GLY A 34 -24.43 14.95 14.92
CA GLY A 34 -24.43 13.56 15.45
C GLY A 34 -25.02 12.49 14.52
N GLY A 35 -24.86 12.60 13.20
CA GLY A 35 -25.37 11.64 12.22
C GLY A 35 -24.31 10.74 11.59
N HIS A 36 -23.15 11.31 11.21
CA HIS A 36 -22.16 10.63 10.36
C HIS A 36 -21.19 9.72 11.13
N GLY A 37 -20.74 10.12 12.33
CA GLY A 37 -19.81 9.30 13.13
C GLY A 37 -20.37 7.89 13.37
N HIS A 38 -21.58 7.79 13.93
CA HIS A 38 -22.21 6.51 14.25
C HIS A 38 -22.56 5.62 13.04
N SER A 39 -22.51 6.15 11.80
CA SER A 39 -22.60 5.33 10.58
C SER A 39 -21.23 4.90 10.07
N ASP A 40 -20.23 5.79 10.11
CA ASP A 40 -18.87 5.51 9.63
C ASP A 40 -18.11 4.60 10.61
N ASP A 41 -18.27 4.78 11.92
CA ASP A 41 -17.68 3.91 12.96
C ASP A 41 -18.14 2.44 12.76
N ARG A 42 -19.45 2.23 12.55
CA ARG A 42 -20.03 0.91 12.24
C ARG A 42 -19.55 0.32 10.91
N ARG A 43 -19.26 1.19 9.94
CA ARG A 43 -18.76 0.79 8.62
C ARG A 43 -17.30 0.35 8.73
N GLU A 44 -16.49 1.08 9.50
CA GLU A 44 -15.12 0.66 9.78
C GLU A 44 -15.06 -0.65 10.56
N ASP A 45 -15.91 -0.86 11.58
CA ASP A 45 -15.95 -2.13 12.31
C ASP A 45 -16.24 -3.32 11.39
N ALA A 46 -17.15 -3.14 10.42
CA ALA A 46 -17.44 -4.15 9.40
C ALA A 46 -16.28 -4.36 8.40
N LEU A 47 -15.50 -3.32 8.09
CA LEU A 47 -14.31 -3.42 7.23
C LEU A 47 -13.12 -4.05 7.95
N ARG A 48 -12.89 -3.71 9.23
CA ARG A 48 -11.91 -4.38 10.10
C ARG A 48 -12.25 -5.85 10.30
N ALA A 49 -13.54 -6.20 10.42
CA ALA A 49 -13.96 -7.60 10.45
C ALA A 49 -13.62 -8.35 9.15
N ARG A 50 -13.93 -7.78 7.98
CA ARG A 50 -13.52 -8.34 6.67
C ARG A 50 -12.01 -8.55 6.58
N LEU A 51 -11.21 -7.58 7.01
CA LEU A 51 -9.74 -7.65 6.98
C LEU A 51 -9.14 -8.56 8.05
N HIS A 52 -9.88 -8.88 9.11
CA HIS A 52 -9.49 -9.92 10.07
C HIS A 52 -9.65 -11.32 9.47
N ASP A 53 -10.73 -11.55 8.73
CA ASP A 53 -11.01 -12.82 8.04
C ASP A 53 -10.10 -13.02 6.81
N ASP A 54 -9.94 -12.00 5.95
CA ASP A 54 -8.92 -11.93 4.89
C ASP A 54 -8.20 -10.56 4.87
N PRO A 55 -6.96 -10.47 5.37
CA PRO A 55 -6.18 -9.22 5.36
C PRO A 55 -5.74 -8.78 3.95
N ASN A 56 -6.11 -9.52 2.91
CA ASN A 56 -5.85 -9.22 1.50
C ASN A 56 -7.13 -8.86 0.71
N ASP A 57 -8.25 -8.60 1.39
CA ASP A 57 -9.42 -7.96 0.78
C ASP A 57 -9.07 -6.51 0.41
N GLU A 58 -8.47 -6.35 -0.78
CA GLU A 58 -7.99 -5.07 -1.33
C GLU A 58 -9.11 -4.01 -1.34
N SER A 59 -10.36 -4.44 -1.54
CA SER A 59 -11.53 -3.57 -1.53
C SER A 59 -11.85 -3.09 -0.11
N ALA A 60 -11.84 -3.98 0.89
CA ALA A 60 -12.04 -3.58 2.28
C ALA A 60 -10.93 -2.65 2.77
N PHE A 61 -9.67 -2.95 2.39
CA PHE A 61 -8.53 -2.13 2.76
C PHE A 61 -8.62 -0.75 2.12
N THR A 62 -8.86 -0.65 0.80
CA THR A 62 -9.01 0.63 0.09
C THR A 62 -10.16 1.47 0.67
N GLU A 63 -11.29 0.84 0.99
CA GLU A 63 -12.44 1.52 1.58
C GLU A 63 -12.14 2.05 2.99
N LEU A 64 -11.48 1.25 3.84
CA LEU A 64 -11.10 1.63 5.21
C LEU A 64 -10.00 2.69 5.23
N ALA A 65 -8.97 2.54 4.38
CA ALA A 65 -7.92 3.53 4.14
C ALA A 65 -8.54 4.89 3.75
N GLY A 66 -9.54 4.86 2.86
CA GLY A 66 -10.29 6.06 2.47
C GLY A 66 -11.06 6.71 3.62
N ILE A 67 -11.55 5.96 4.62
CA ILE A 67 -12.22 6.51 5.81
C ILE A 67 -11.18 7.14 6.76
N VAL A 68 -10.10 6.41 7.10
CA VAL A 68 -9.11 6.92 8.05
C VAL A 68 -8.35 8.14 7.52
N ARG A 69 -8.10 8.21 6.20
CA ARG A 69 -7.55 9.42 5.55
C ARG A 69 -8.42 10.65 5.77
N ARG A 70 -9.73 10.57 5.49
CA ARG A 70 -10.64 11.70 5.71
C ARG A 70 -10.66 12.14 7.18
N ARG A 71 -10.75 11.20 8.13
CA ARG A 71 -10.70 11.53 9.57
C ARG A 71 -9.37 12.18 9.96
N ALA A 72 -8.24 11.75 9.37
CA ALA A 72 -6.94 12.36 9.62
C ALA A 72 -6.86 13.78 9.09
N ALA A 73 -7.26 14.03 7.84
CA ALA A 73 -7.30 15.35 7.23
C ALA A 73 -8.25 16.33 7.97
N GLU A 74 -9.41 15.85 8.43
CA GLU A 74 -10.35 16.64 9.25
C GLU A 74 -9.80 16.98 10.66
N GLY A 75 -8.84 16.20 11.16
CA GLY A 75 -8.26 16.36 12.50
C GLY A 75 -7.05 17.31 12.60
N HIS A 76 -6.38 17.63 11.48
CA HIS A 76 -5.14 18.41 11.47
C HIS A 76 -5.34 19.81 10.91
N THR A 77 -5.22 20.82 11.76
CA THR A 77 -5.39 22.24 11.39
C THR A 77 -4.09 23.03 11.24
N GLU A 78 -2.93 22.42 11.53
CA GLU A 78 -1.61 23.10 11.53
C GLU A 78 -0.49 22.35 10.76
N ASP A 79 -0.67 21.06 10.44
CA ASP A 79 0.30 20.20 9.74
C ASP A 79 -0.07 19.98 8.25
N ASP A 80 0.83 19.36 7.47
CA ASP A 80 0.53 18.91 6.10
C ASP A 80 -0.53 17.79 6.12
N PRO A 81 -1.73 18.00 5.55
CA PRO A 81 -2.80 17.01 5.58
C PRO A 81 -2.43 15.72 4.83
N ARG A 82 -1.55 15.78 3.81
CA ARG A 82 -1.11 14.57 3.09
C ARG A 82 -0.33 13.63 4.00
N ARG A 83 0.55 14.21 4.82
CA ARG A 83 1.33 13.44 5.79
C ARG A 83 0.44 12.82 6.87
N ALA A 84 -0.57 13.56 7.35
CA ALA A 84 -1.56 13.00 8.27
C ALA A 84 -2.40 11.87 7.63
N GLU A 85 -2.75 12.00 6.35
CA GLU A 85 -3.42 10.95 5.57
C GLU A 85 -2.55 9.69 5.40
N ASP A 86 -1.26 9.85 5.12
CA ASP A 86 -0.34 8.72 4.93
C ASP A 86 0.10 8.08 6.25
N ASP A 87 0.33 8.85 7.33
CA ASP A 87 0.55 8.33 8.68
C ASP A 87 -0.67 7.49 9.15
N ALA A 88 -1.90 7.86 8.76
CA ALA A 88 -3.12 7.12 9.08
C ALA A 88 -3.27 5.81 8.28
N VAL A 89 -2.85 5.78 7.01
CA VAL A 89 -2.81 4.53 6.22
C VAL A 89 -1.66 3.64 6.69
N TRP A 90 -0.51 4.20 7.09
CA TRP A 90 0.59 3.45 7.70
C TRP A 90 0.12 2.71 8.95
N ALA A 91 -0.54 3.41 9.89
CA ALA A 91 -1.05 2.79 11.12
C ALA A 91 -2.05 1.66 10.85
N LEU A 92 -2.97 1.85 9.89
CA LEU A 92 -3.89 0.79 9.44
C LEU A 92 -3.14 -0.40 8.80
N ALA A 93 -2.13 -0.12 7.98
CA ALA A 93 -1.37 -1.16 7.31
C ALA A 93 -0.49 -1.96 8.30
N GLU A 94 0.06 -1.33 9.33
CA GLU A 94 0.73 -2.03 10.45
C GLU A 94 -0.23 -2.90 11.26
N GLU A 95 -1.46 -2.41 11.55
CA GLU A 95 -2.51 -3.18 12.24
C GLU A 95 -2.80 -4.50 11.49
N MET A 96 -2.95 -4.43 10.16
CA MET A 96 -3.31 -5.58 9.33
C MET A 96 -2.10 -6.48 8.97
N ALA A 97 -0.89 -5.93 8.86
CA ALA A 97 0.33 -6.66 8.48
C ALA A 97 0.78 -7.72 9.51
N GLY A 98 0.28 -7.64 10.75
CA GLY A 98 0.57 -8.59 11.83
C GLY A 98 0.13 -10.04 11.54
N SER A 99 -0.80 -10.25 10.60
CA SER A 99 -1.18 -11.59 10.14
C SER A 99 -0.11 -12.18 9.21
N SER A 100 0.30 -13.44 9.44
CA SER A 100 1.33 -14.10 8.62
C SER A 100 0.93 -14.33 7.16
N ARG A 101 -0.37 -14.24 6.85
CA ARG A 101 -0.94 -14.31 5.48
C ARG A 101 -1.25 -12.95 4.86
N ALA A 102 -0.94 -11.84 5.52
CA ALA A 102 -1.12 -10.50 4.98
C ALA A 102 0.03 -10.14 4.01
N TRP A 103 -0.25 -10.09 2.71
CA TRP A 103 0.66 -9.54 1.70
C TRP A 103 0.23 -8.14 1.26
N TYR A 104 -1.07 -7.86 1.14
CA TYR A 104 -1.55 -6.55 0.66
C TYR A 104 -1.18 -5.38 1.58
N PRO A 105 -1.30 -5.47 2.93
CA PRO A 105 -0.84 -4.41 3.83
C PRO A 105 0.68 -4.19 3.79
N LEU A 106 1.46 -5.22 3.42
CA LEU A 106 2.90 -5.07 3.20
C LEU A 106 3.23 -4.35 1.88
N LEU A 107 2.36 -4.41 0.87
CA LEU A 107 2.47 -3.57 -0.33
C LEU A 107 2.25 -2.11 0.01
N GLU A 108 1.22 -1.79 0.81
CA GLU A 108 0.94 -0.41 1.21
C GLU A 108 2.01 0.17 2.14
N LEU A 109 2.47 -0.58 3.15
CA LEU A 109 3.65 -0.18 3.92
C LEU A 109 4.89 -0.07 3.04
N GLY A 110 5.04 -0.94 2.04
CA GLY A 110 6.09 -0.89 1.04
C GLY A 110 6.08 0.43 0.27
N ARG A 111 4.96 0.74 -0.38
CA ARG A 111 4.69 1.96 -1.16
C ARG A 111 4.96 3.22 -0.33
N LEU A 112 4.38 3.31 0.87
CA LEU A 112 4.60 4.45 1.79
C LEU A 112 6.06 4.58 2.27
N SER A 113 6.85 3.50 2.25
CA SER A 113 8.26 3.53 2.65
C SER A 113 9.22 4.03 1.56
N ILE A 114 8.82 4.12 0.29
CA ILE A 114 9.79 4.16 -0.84
C ILE A 114 10.76 5.34 -0.79
N HIS A 115 10.32 6.53 -0.36
CA HIS A 115 11.18 7.71 -0.30
C HIS A 115 11.97 7.85 1.02
N ASP A 116 11.39 7.43 2.16
CA ASP A 116 11.96 7.64 3.50
C ASP A 116 12.75 6.43 4.06
N ASP A 117 12.35 5.20 3.70
CA ASP A 117 12.96 3.93 4.13
C ASP A 117 12.98 2.94 2.94
N ARG A 118 13.68 3.30 1.85
CA ARG A 118 13.75 2.47 0.63
C ARG A 118 14.25 1.04 0.91
N GLU A 119 15.13 0.84 1.89
CA GLU A 119 15.57 -0.51 2.26
C GLU A 119 14.42 -1.30 2.91
N GLY A 120 13.67 -0.69 3.83
CA GLY A 120 12.47 -1.29 4.42
C GLY A 120 11.32 -1.45 3.44
N ALA A 121 11.16 -0.56 2.46
CA ALA A 121 10.26 -0.73 1.33
C ALA A 121 10.56 -2.05 0.62
N MET A 122 11.82 -2.25 0.20
CA MET A 122 12.23 -3.48 -0.48
C MET A 122 12.06 -4.74 0.40
N ARG A 123 12.37 -4.67 1.70
CA ARG A 123 12.11 -5.79 2.64
C ARG A 123 10.62 -6.14 2.72
N ARG A 124 9.74 -5.12 2.88
CA ARG A 124 8.27 -5.29 2.95
C ARG A 124 7.71 -5.88 1.65
N LEU A 125 8.13 -5.36 0.49
CA LEU A 125 7.72 -5.85 -0.83
C LEU A 125 8.23 -7.28 -1.11
N SER A 126 9.43 -7.63 -0.66
CA SER A 126 9.96 -9.01 -0.72
C SER A 126 9.07 -9.96 0.08
N THR A 127 8.77 -9.63 1.34
CA THR A 127 7.89 -10.46 2.18
C THR A 127 6.44 -10.50 1.70
N ALA A 128 5.95 -9.47 1.00
CA ALA A 128 4.66 -9.52 0.31
C ALA A 128 4.68 -10.57 -0.82
N ALA A 129 5.71 -10.56 -1.67
CA ALA A 129 5.88 -11.54 -2.74
C ALA A 129 6.12 -12.97 -2.23
N GLU A 130 6.77 -13.15 -1.07
CA GLU A 130 6.93 -14.46 -0.41
C GLU A 130 5.62 -15.01 0.17
N ARG A 131 4.70 -14.13 0.62
CA ARG A 131 3.42 -14.50 1.24
C ARG A 131 2.31 -14.86 0.25
N ASP A 132 2.43 -14.46 -1.03
CA ASP A 132 1.47 -14.80 -2.09
C ASP A 132 2.07 -15.77 -3.14
N PRO A 133 1.75 -17.07 -3.08
CA PRO A 133 2.24 -18.05 -4.05
C PRO A 133 1.62 -17.90 -5.45
N SER A 134 0.61 -17.03 -5.65
CA SER A 134 0.09 -16.71 -6.98
C SER A 134 0.91 -15.66 -7.73
N GLY A 135 1.80 -14.95 -7.03
CA GLY A 135 2.61 -13.87 -7.60
C GLY A 135 1.81 -12.61 -7.99
N GLY A 136 0.56 -12.46 -7.55
CA GLY A 136 -0.19 -11.21 -7.62
C GLY A 136 0.46 -10.10 -6.79
N ALA A 137 0.86 -10.41 -5.54
CA ALA A 137 1.62 -9.49 -4.70
C ALA A 137 2.94 -9.07 -5.36
N LEU A 138 3.61 -10.01 -6.04
CA LEU A 138 4.82 -9.70 -6.82
C LEU A 138 4.49 -8.79 -8.00
N ALA A 139 3.44 -9.05 -8.78
CA ALA A 139 3.03 -8.19 -9.89
C ALA A 139 2.75 -6.75 -9.41
N SER A 140 2.04 -6.59 -8.30
CA SER A 140 1.76 -5.28 -7.70
C SER A 140 3.01 -4.59 -7.14
N ALA A 141 3.91 -5.32 -6.47
CA ALA A 141 5.19 -4.78 -6.01
C ALA A 141 6.08 -4.30 -7.16
N LEU A 142 6.10 -5.03 -8.29
CA LEU A 142 6.80 -4.63 -9.51
C LEU A 142 6.17 -3.39 -10.16
N ALA A 143 4.83 -3.29 -10.17
CA ALA A 143 4.12 -2.11 -10.67
C ALA A 143 4.47 -0.85 -9.85
N ILE A 144 4.33 -0.94 -8.51
CA ILE A 144 4.67 0.14 -7.57
C ILE A 144 6.12 0.64 -7.79
N LEU A 145 7.08 -0.28 -7.87
CA LEU A 145 8.49 0.10 -8.08
C LEU A 145 8.75 0.72 -9.47
N ARG A 146 8.03 0.31 -10.51
CA ARG A 146 8.12 0.97 -11.83
C ARG A 146 7.50 2.37 -11.82
N GLU A 147 6.33 2.52 -11.20
CA GLU A 147 5.57 3.78 -11.13
C GLU A 147 6.33 4.85 -10.33
N GLU A 148 7.05 4.46 -9.29
CA GLU A 148 7.98 5.33 -8.52
C GLU A 148 9.34 5.55 -9.21
N GLY A 149 9.50 5.15 -10.47
CA GLY A 149 10.72 5.39 -11.25
C GLY A 149 11.92 4.51 -10.86
N LEU A 150 11.68 3.36 -10.23
CA LEU A 150 12.68 2.40 -9.75
C LEU A 150 12.66 1.05 -10.54
N PRO A 151 12.66 1.02 -11.88
CA PRO A 151 12.57 -0.23 -12.66
C PRO A 151 13.78 -1.16 -12.42
N GLY A 152 14.93 -0.62 -11.99
CA GLY A 152 16.09 -1.41 -11.56
C GLY A 152 15.83 -2.24 -10.29
N ASP A 153 15.05 -1.70 -9.34
CA ASP A 153 14.67 -2.40 -8.12
C ASP A 153 13.58 -3.44 -8.42
N ALA A 154 12.62 -3.08 -9.28
CA ALA A 154 11.62 -4.01 -9.80
C ALA A 154 12.30 -5.24 -10.44
N LEU A 155 13.30 -5.03 -11.30
CA LEU A 155 14.09 -6.14 -11.86
C LEU A 155 14.76 -7.00 -10.78
N GLY A 156 15.41 -6.37 -9.79
CA GLY A 156 16.09 -7.09 -8.70
C GLY A 156 15.12 -7.96 -7.89
N LEU A 157 13.98 -7.40 -7.49
CA LEU A 157 12.92 -8.10 -6.78
C LEU A 157 12.34 -9.24 -7.62
N GLY A 158 11.97 -8.96 -8.87
CA GLY A 158 11.30 -9.91 -9.76
C GLY A 158 12.17 -11.08 -10.17
N VAL A 159 13.46 -10.86 -10.45
CA VAL A 159 14.41 -11.95 -10.76
C VAL A 159 14.62 -12.89 -9.57
N GLY A 160 14.51 -12.38 -8.33
CA GLY A 160 14.60 -13.20 -7.12
C GLY A 160 13.36 -14.06 -6.83
N HIS A 161 12.16 -13.61 -7.24
CA HIS A 161 10.89 -14.19 -6.78
C HIS A 161 10.01 -14.78 -7.88
N TRP A 162 10.15 -14.38 -9.15
CA TRP A 162 9.22 -14.78 -10.20
C TRP A 162 9.40 -16.24 -10.63
N ARG A 163 8.30 -17.00 -10.60
CA ARG A 163 8.24 -18.40 -11.05
C ARG A 163 7.33 -18.53 -12.27
N PRO A 164 7.84 -18.58 -13.50
CA PRO A 164 7.02 -18.47 -14.72
C PRO A 164 5.95 -19.56 -14.91
N ARG A 165 6.04 -20.69 -14.17
CA ARG A 165 5.07 -21.81 -14.26
C ARG A 165 3.99 -21.79 -13.18
N GLU A 166 4.19 -20.99 -12.14
CA GLU A 166 3.37 -20.95 -10.91
C GLU A 166 2.69 -19.58 -10.74
N HIS A 167 3.43 -18.49 -11.01
CA HIS A 167 2.96 -17.13 -10.82
C HIS A 167 2.17 -16.64 -12.05
N ARG A 168 1.19 -15.77 -11.80
CA ARG A 168 0.39 -15.09 -12.82
C ARG A 168 1.26 -14.43 -13.89
N ILE A 169 0.84 -14.55 -15.15
CA ILE A 169 1.44 -13.89 -16.33
C ILE A 169 1.73 -12.40 -16.06
N ASP A 170 0.81 -11.74 -15.36
CA ASP A 170 0.88 -10.34 -14.95
C ASP A 170 2.22 -9.96 -14.30
N ALA A 171 2.81 -10.84 -13.46
CA ALA A 171 4.12 -10.62 -12.83
C ALA A 171 5.28 -10.69 -13.83
N GLY A 172 5.21 -11.59 -14.81
CA GLY A 172 6.19 -11.69 -15.90
C GLY A 172 6.10 -10.49 -16.84
N SER A 173 4.89 -10.01 -17.13
CA SER A 173 4.65 -8.79 -17.92
C SER A 173 5.30 -7.57 -17.25
N GLN A 174 5.06 -7.37 -15.96
CA GLN A 174 5.67 -6.30 -15.18
C GLN A 174 7.21 -6.38 -15.20
N LEU A 175 7.78 -7.59 -15.16
CA LEU A 175 9.22 -7.80 -15.27
C LEU A 175 9.79 -7.45 -16.66
N VAL A 176 9.03 -7.70 -17.73
CA VAL A 176 9.40 -7.29 -19.10
C VAL A 176 9.35 -5.76 -19.24
N HIS A 177 8.34 -5.09 -18.70
CA HIS A 177 8.29 -3.61 -18.70
C HIS A 177 9.45 -3.00 -17.90
N ALA A 178 9.70 -3.48 -16.68
CA ALA A 178 10.85 -3.06 -15.88
C ALA A 178 12.19 -3.27 -16.60
N ALA A 179 12.32 -4.36 -17.36
CA ALA A 179 13.50 -4.63 -18.18
C ALA A 179 13.67 -3.63 -19.33
N VAL A 180 12.57 -3.20 -19.97
CA VAL A 180 12.61 -2.15 -21.00
C VAL A 180 13.00 -0.80 -20.39
N GLU A 181 12.33 -0.39 -19.32
CA GLU A 181 12.50 0.92 -18.65
C GLU A 181 13.87 1.08 -18.00
N ALA A 182 14.43 0.03 -17.39
CA ALA A 182 15.80 0.02 -16.88
C ALA A 182 16.87 -0.04 -17.99
N GLY A 183 16.49 0.08 -19.27
CA GLY A 183 17.41 0.05 -20.40
C GLY A 183 17.90 -1.35 -20.80
N ARG A 184 17.34 -2.43 -20.27
CA ARG A 184 17.83 -3.82 -20.38
C ARG A 184 16.98 -4.69 -21.33
N VAL A 185 16.81 -4.23 -22.58
CA VAL A 185 16.08 -4.94 -23.66
C VAL A 185 16.51 -6.41 -23.83
N GLY A 186 17.80 -6.71 -23.68
CA GLY A 186 18.32 -8.08 -23.76
C GLY A 186 17.79 -9.00 -22.65
N GLU A 187 17.31 -8.46 -21.54
CA GLU A 187 16.62 -9.17 -20.45
C GLU A 187 15.11 -9.16 -20.64
N ALA A 188 14.54 -8.07 -21.17
CA ALA A 188 13.13 -8.01 -21.57
C ALA A 188 12.76 -9.18 -22.49
N ARG A 189 13.59 -9.49 -23.49
CA ARG A 189 13.45 -10.69 -24.33
C ARG A 189 13.54 -12.01 -23.56
N ARG A 190 14.40 -12.12 -22.55
CA ARG A 190 14.56 -13.36 -21.76
C ARG A 190 13.38 -13.60 -20.81
N HIS A 191 12.82 -12.53 -20.24
CA HIS A 191 11.60 -12.62 -19.44
C HIS A 191 10.37 -12.88 -20.31
N LEU A 192 10.31 -12.30 -21.52
CA LEU A 192 9.28 -12.61 -22.51
C LEU A 192 9.33 -14.07 -22.97
N GLU A 193 10.51 -14.63 -23.22
CA GLU A 193 10.63 -16.06 -23.56
C GLU A 193 10.31 -16.96 -22.35
N ALA A 194 10.64 -16.55 -21.13
CA ALA A 194 10.29 -17.30 -19.94
C ALA A 194 8.76 -17.41 -19.71
N LEU A 195 7.96 -16.45 -20.20
CA LEU A 195 6.48 -16.56 -20.20
C LEU A 195 5.97 -17.77 -21.00
N SER A 196 6.71 -18.25 -22.02
CA SER A 196 6.39 -19.48 -22.76
C SER A 196 6.29 -20.73 -21.88
N ALA A 197 6.78 -20.69 -20.64
CA ALA A 197 6.71 -21.80 -19.68
C ALA A 197 5.43 -21.84 -18.82
N HIS A 198 4.57 -20.82 -18.90
CA HIS A 198 3.32 -20.71 -18.15
C HIS A 198 2.23 -21.64 -18.73
N PRO A 199 1.39 -22.33 -17.92
CA PRO A 199 0.41 -23.31 -18.43
C PRO A 199 -0.69 -22.74 -19.34
N ASP A 200 -1.15 -21.52 -19.08
CA ASP A 200 -2.13 -20.81 -19.92
C ASP A 200 -1.44 -20.15 -21.12
N SER A 201 -1.13 -20.96 -22.14
CA SER A 201 -0.50 -20.48 -23.38
C SER A 201 -1.38 -19.52 -24.17
N ALA A 202 -2.71 -19.66 -24.11
CA ALA A 202 -3.65 -18.79 -24.81
C ALA A 202 -3.56 -17.34 -24.30
N ARG A 203 -3.49 -17.14 -22.98
CA ARG A 203 -3.27 -15.81 -22.39
C ARG A 203 -1.83 -15.31 -22.56
N VAL A 204 -0.83 -16.20 -22.59
CA VAL A 204 0.57 -15.81 -22.89
C VAL A 204 0.66 -15.18 -24.27
N GLU A 205 0.09 -15.78 -25.32
CA GLU A 205 0.25 -15.25 -26.69
C GLU A 205 -0.45 -13.89 -26.90
N VAL A 206 -1.58 -13.64 -26.22
CA VAL A 206 -2.24 -12.32 -26.21
C VAL A 206 -1.30 -11.25 -25.62
N VAL A 207 -0.66 -11.56 -24.49
CA VAL A 207 0.26 -10.66 -23.79
C VAL A 207 1.59 -10.52 -24.55
N ARG A 208 2.09 -11.60 -25.17
CA ARG A 208 3.32 -11.60 -25.98
C ARG A 208 3.26 -10.55 -27.08
N ALA A 209 2.17 -10.53 -27.84
CA ALA A 209 1.96 -9.57 -28.94
C ALA A 209 1.87 -8.09 -28.48
N GLU A 210 1.75 -7.82 -27.18
CA GLU A 210 1.91 -6.48 -26.60
C GLU A 210 3.35 -6.21 -26.17
N LEU A 211 3.93 -7.12 -25.39
CA LEU A 211 5.30 -6.99 -24.89
C LEU A 211 6.35 -6.94 -26.02
N GLU A 212 6.13 -7.64 -27.13
CA GLU A 212 6.99 -7.54 -28.33
C GLU A 212 7.00 -6.13 -28.92
N ARG A 213 5.86 -5.43 -28.95
CA ARG A 213 5.76 -4.04 -29.43
C ARG A 213 6.50 -3.07 -28.49
N VAL A 214 6.38 -3.28 -27.18
CA VAL A 214 7.09 -2.49 -26.15
C VAL A 214 8.60 -2.68 -26.26
N ILE A 215 9.07 -3.92 -26.44
CA ILE A 215 10.49 -4.23 -26.66
C ILE A 215 11.01 -3.58 -27.96
N ALA A 216 10.27 -3.71 -29.07
CA ALA A 216 10.70 -3.20 -30.37
C ALA A 216 10.81 -1.66 -30.41
N GLY A 217 9.89 -0.94 -29.75
CA GLY A 217 9.97 0.52 -29.62
C GLY A 217 11.28 0.96 -28.95
N ALA A 218 11.58 0.36 -27.80
CA ALA A 218 12.79 0.66 -27.02
C ALA A 218 14.11 0.19 -27.66
N GLU A 219 14.07 -0.46 -28.83
CA GLU A 219 15.24 -0.67 -29.70
C GLU A 219 15.37 0.41 -30.77
N GLY A 220 14.25 0.85 -31.36
CA GLY A 220 14.23 1.98 -32.30
C GLY A 220 14.78 3.26 -31.67
N ASP A 221 14.39 3.54 -30.42
CA ASP A 221 14.82 4.71 -29.66
C ASP A 221 16.32 4.75 -29.32
N ARG A 222 17.09 3.68 -29.62
CA ARG A 222 18.56 3.60 -29.45
C ARG A 222 19.32 3.64 -30.78
N GLY A 223 18.60 3.75 -31.89
CA GLY A 223 19.16 3.85 -33.24
C GLY A 223 19.36 5.29 -33.72
N HIS A 224 19.27 6.28 -32.82
CA HIS A 224 19.42 7.72 -33.07
C HIS A 224 20.35 8.35 -32.01
#